data_AF-A0A955MND6-F1
#
_entry.id   AF-A0A955MND6-F1
#
_cell.length_a   1.000
_cell.length_b   1.000
_cell.length_c   1.000
_cell.angle_alpha   90.00
_cell.angle_beta   90.00
_cell.angle_gamma   90.00
#
_symmetry.space_group_name_H-M   'P 1'
#
loop_
_entity.id
_entity.type
_entity.pdbx_description
1 polymer ?
#
loop_
_entity_poly.entity_id
_entity_poly.type
_entity_poly.pdbx_seq_one_letter_code
_entity_poly.pdbx_strand_id
1 'polypeptide(L)'
;SKDQKFRLYYQIWNPRNEDPKAPRGGYRTCYAESEDGIHWVQPLFDFEPWGDIEKTNILMSGKGEAKAPHIMPRVESGTTKQGVPVKNLGLLPDEVFHGNDYLVFYCDHEHYLATSEDGLDWNESQSMVIPNRVDCFQSVVYDPDAEEYAIYYRNKLINEDRPKDNPARGNTRYMSRLSGKDLWSLWDQLPIPVMIPDGEDDGRFYNMPVFRYGGVYLGFVSQFAVEPQSIDVELVYSRDGFDWHRLPGERRIIPLGPDGAWDDGMVFSADRILEVGDEWWLYYTGHDGFHDSDNREGALGLIKFGKERLVSIQADKTGKESFVITRPILWPGGDLVANCDAEGGSLTVAITDPWREPYEGFEFENCVPLKGDEVRHRVMWKDADMDSLKGKYVRLEFRFQDADLYAFLASTEEPAYE
;
A
#
# COMPACT_ATOMS: atom_id res chain seq x y z
N SER A 1 13.85 -5.93 11.17
CA SER A 1 13.64 -6.99 12.18
C SER A 1 14.54 -6.75 13.39
N LYS A 2 14.43 -7.56 14.47
CA LYS A 2 15.39 -7.57 15.59
C LYS A 2 16.86 -7.72 15.14
N ASP A 3 17.06 -8.35 13.98
CA ASP A 3 18.37 -8.63 13.38
C ASP A 3 18.83 -7.57 12.38
N GLN A 4 18.16 -6.42 12.30
CA GLN A 4 18.42 -5.33 11.33
C GLN A 4 18.43 -5.80 9.86
N LYS A 5 17.60 -6.79 9.53
CA LYS A 5 17.37 -7.27 8.16
C LYS A 5 15.99 -6.86 7.66
N PHE A 6 15.91 -6.66 6.35
CA PHE A 6 14.66 -6.68 5.60
C PHE A 6 14.19 -8.13 5.52
N ARG A 7 12.88 -8.33 5.67
CA ARG A 7 12.22 -9.63 5.58
C ARG A 7 11.17 -9.56 4.49
N LEU A 8 11.27 -10.44 3.51
CA LEU A 8 10.32 -10.57 2.42
C LEU A 8 9.57 -11.88 2.62
N TYR A 9 8.26 -11.74 2.75
CA TYR A 9 7.36 -12.87 2.66
C TYR A 9 6.69 -12.83 1.29
N TYR A 10 6.77 -13.92 0.57
CA TYR A 10 6.27 -13.97 -0.79
C TYR A 10 5.57 -15.30 -1.05
N GLN A 11 4.69 -15.29 -2.03
CA GLN A 11 3.94 -16.47 -2.41
C GLN A 11 4.57 -17.10 -3.66
N ILE A 12 4.68 -18.43 -3.65
CA ILE A 12 4.90 -19.20 -4.87
C ILE A 12 3.61 -19.90 -5.29
N TRP A 13 3.47 -20.09 -6.59
CA TRP A 13 2.41 -20.88 -7.19
C TRP A 13 3.00 -22.00 -8.03
N ASN A 14 2.56 -23.23 -7.78
CA ASN A 14 2.86 -24.38 -8.62
C ASN A 14 1.55 -25.08 -9.02
N PRO A 15 1.09 -24.94 -10.29
CA PRO A 15 -0.14 -25.57 -10.77
C PRO A 15 -0.04 -27.10 -10.89
N ARG A 16 1.18 -27.66 -10.96
CA ARG A 16 1.41 -29.04 -11.37
C ARG A 16 2.28 -29.74 -10.33
N ASN A 17 1.65 -30.35 -9.32
CA ASN A 17 2.30 -31.42 -8.56
C ASN A 17 2.40 -32.66 -9.46
N GLU A 18 3.34 -32.64 -10.40
CA GLU A 18 3.80 -33.85 -11.09
C GLU A 18 4.57 -34.75 -10.13
N ASP A 19 5.09 -34.19 -9.03
CA ASP A 19 5.69 -34.95 -7.94
C ASP A 19 4.61 -35.45 -6.97
N PRO A 20 4.33 -36.77 -6.91
CA PRO A 20 3.38 -37.35 -5.96
C PRO A 20 3.83 -37.25 -4.50
N LYS A 21 5.11 -36.92 -4.25
CA LYS A 21 5.66 -36.70 -2.90
C LYS A 21 5.52 -35.25 -2.43
N ALA A 22 5.21 -34.31 -3.33
CA ALA A 22 5.02 -32.92 -2.95
C ALA A 22 3.67 -32.71 -2.21
N PRO A 23 3.60 -31.82 -1.20
CA PRO A 23 2.37 -31.55 -0.46
C PRO A 23 1.25 -31.06 -1.39
N ARG A 24 0.00 -31.50 -1.18
CA ARG A 24 -1.16 -31.12 -2.01
C ARG A 24 -1.45 -29.62 -1.97
N GLY A 25 -1.95 -29.04 -3.06
CA GLY A 25 -2.26 -27.61 -3.17
C GLY A 25 -1.16 -26.83 -3.90
N GLY A 26 -1.54 -25.74 -4.57
CA GLY A 26 -0.67 -25.02 -5.49
C GLY A 26 0.00 -23.77 -4.91
N TYR A 27 -0.31 -23.35 -3.69
CA TYR A 27 0.20 -22.09 -3.13
C TYR A 27 0.88 -22.25 -1.77
N ARG A 28 2.03 -21.59 -1.60
CA ARG A 28 2.84 -21.62 -0.38
C ARG A 28 3.37 -20.24 -0.04
N THR A 29 3.51 -19.97 1.26
CA THR A 29 4.19 -18.77 1.76
C THR A 29 5.66 -19.10 2.00
N CYS A 30 6.55 -18.34 1.37
CA CYS A 30 8.00 -18.48 1.44
C CYS A 30 8.64 -17.25 2.07
N TYR A 31 9.92 -17.40 2.44
CA TYR A 31 10.71 -16.37 3.08
C TYR A 31 12.02 -16.08 2.38
N ALA A 32 12.38 -14.80 2.34
CA ALA A 32 13.72 -14.34 2.02
C ALA A 32 14.12 -13.19 2.95
N GLU A 33 15.42 -12.99 3.10
CA GLU A 33 15.96 -11.89 3.90
C GLU A 33 17.04 -11.13 3.13
N SER A 34 17.19 -9.85 3.49
CA SER A 34 18.15 -8.97 2.85
C SER A 34 18.74 -7.98 3.85
N GLU A 35 19.99 -7.60 3.63
CA GLU A 35 20.67 -6.57 4.42
C GLU A 35 20.41 -5.15 3.88
N ASP A 36 20.02 -5.03 2.61
CA ASP A 36 19.83 -3.77 1.89
C ASP A 36 18.46 -3.64 1.22
N GLY A 37 17.62 -4.69 1.29
CA GLY A 37 16.32 -4.77 0.63
C GLY A 37 16.41 -5.00 -0.89
N ILE A 38 17.61 -5.21 -1.43
CA ILE A 38 17.83 -5.37 -2.87
C ILE A 38 18.35 -6.77 -3.15
N HIS A 39 19.36 -7.22 -2.40
CA HIS A 39 19.97 -8.52 -2.56
C HIS A 39 19.39 -9.50 -1.55
N TRP A 40 18.65 -10.49 -2.05
CA TRP A 40 17.88 -11.42 -1.23
C TRP A 40 18.59 -12.77 -1.12
N VAL A 41 18.58 -13.32 0.09
CA VAL A 41 18.97 -14.71 0.35
C VAL A 41 17.76 -15.49 0.86
N GLN A 42 17.66 -16.75 0.44
CA GLN A 42 16.59 -17.67 0.84
C GLN A 42 17.16 -18.67 1.84
N PRO A 43 17.11 -18.39 3.15
CA PRO A 43 17.55 -19.35 4.15
C PRO A 43 16.64 -20.57 4.14
N LEU A 44 17.24 -21.74 4.38
CA LEU A 44 16.54 -23.02 4.37
C LEU A 44 16.28 -23.50 5.80
N PHE A 45 15.08 -24.00 6.03
CA PHE A 45 14.55 -24.45 7.31
C PHE A 45 14.02 -25.89 7.19
N ASP A 46 13.79 -26.52 8.33
CA ASP A 46 13.23 -27.88 8.44
C ASP A 46 11.68 -27.87 8.62
N PHE A 47 11.02 -26.73 8.35
CA PHE A 47 9.58 -26.56 8.62
C PHE A 47 8.70 -27.34 7.63
N GLU A 48 8.89 -27.11 6.33
CA GLU A 48 7.98 -27.58 5.26
C GLU A 48 8.79 -28.21 4.10
N PRO A 49 9.03 -29.54 4.11
CA PRO A 49 9.74 -30.20 3.02
C PRO A 49 8.91 -30.23 1.72
N TRP A 50 9.58 -30.34 0.58
CA TRP A 50 8.95 -30.44 -0.74
C TRP A 50 9.45 -31.64 -1.52
N GLY A 51 8.63 -32.68 -1.66
CA GLY A 51 9.02 -33.88 -2.39
C GLY A 51 10.20 -34.58 -1.68
N ASP A 52 11.34 -34.67 -2.38
CA ASP A 52 12.60 -35.18 -1.82
C ASP A 52 13.51 -34.06 -1.23
N ILE A 53 13.07 -32.79 -1.25
CA ILE A 53 13.79 -31.66 -0.69
C ILE A 53 13.41 -31.51 0.79
N GLU A 54 14.33 -31.88 1.68
CA GLU A 54 14.09 -31.87 3.13
C GLU A 54 14.08 -30.46 3.72
N LYS A 55 14.91 -29.55 3.20
CA LYS A 55 15.02 -28.17 3.70
C LYS A 55 14.60 -27.18 2.63
N THR A 56 13.63 -26.34 2.95
CA THR A 56 13.09 -25.33 2.04
C THR A 56 13.03 -23.99 2.76
N ASN A 57 12.74 -22.91 2.03
CA ASN A 57 12.40 -21.62 2.61
C ASN A 57 10.88 -21.41 2.70
N ILE A 58 10.09 -22.49 2.64
CA ILE A 58 8.64 -22.47 2.81
C ILE A 58 8.35 -22.36 4.31
N LEU A 59 7.53 -21.40 4.68
CA LEU A 59 7.11 -21.17 6.07
C LEU A 59 5.72 -21.74 6.36
N MET A 60 4.81 -21.72 5.39
CA MET A 60 3.43 -22.14 5.59
C MET A 60 2.85 -22.79 4.34
N SER A 61 2.21 -23.95 4.56
CA SER A 61 1.44 -24.68 3.55
C SER A 61 -0.08 -24.59 3.74
N GLY A 62 -0.53 -24.20 4.94
CA GLY A 62 -1.94 -24.27 5.34
C GLY A 62 -2.43 -25.72 5.51
N LYS A 63 -3.73 -25.92 5.70
CA LYS A 63 -4.34 -27.27 5.71
C LYS A 63 -4.48 -27.84 4.30
N GLY A 64 -4.62 -26.98 3.30
CA GLY A 64 -4.57 -27.31 1.87
C GLY A 64 -3.70 -26.33 1.08
N GLU A 65 -3.94 -25.03 1.24
CA GLU A 65 -3.17 -23.98 0.57
C GLU A 65 -3.02 -22.75 1.49
N ALA A 66 -1.82 -22.15 1.56
CA ALA A 66 -1.62 -20.85 2.22
C ALA A 66 -1.60 -19.74 1.16
N LYS A 67 -2.79 -19.23 0.84
CA LYS A 67 -2.96 -18.21 -0.19
C LYS A 67 -2.86 -16.80 0.36
N ALA A 68 -2.36 -15.89 -0.47
CA ALA A 68 -2.49 -14.46 -0.28
C ALA A 68 -2.05 -14.00 1.13
N PRO A 69 -0.87 -14.42 1.63
CA PRO A 69 -0.46 -14.14 3.00
C PRO A 69 -0.20 -12.65 3.20
N HIS A 70 -0.99 -12.03 4.06
CA HIS A 70 -0.75 -10.69 4.56
C HIS A 70 -0.04 -10.81 5.90
N ILE A 71 1.29 -10.61 5.90
CA ILE A 71 2.13 -10.75 7.10
C ILE A 71 2.46 -9.36 7.65
N MET A 72 2.10 -9.14 8.91
CA MET A 72 2.30 -7.89 9.62
C MET A 72 3.29 -8.08 10.76
N PRO A 73 4.33 -7.24 10.86
CA PRO A 73 5.12 -7.12 12.08
C PRO A 73 4.39 -6.20 13.08
N ARG A 74 4.57 -6.47 14.38
CA ARG A 74 4.19 -5.54 15.46
C ARG A 74 5.08 -4.29 15.48
N VAL A 75 6.33 -4.43 15.02
CA VAL A 75 7.31 -3.35 15.07
C VAL A 75 7.14 -2.39 13.89
N GLU A 76 6.87 -1.13 14.20
CA GLU A 76 6.65 -0.03 13.24
C GLU A 76 7.92 0.40 12.51
N SER A 77 9.06 0.41 13.20
CA SER A 77 10.28 1.01 12.66
C SER A 77 11.53 0.18 12.95
N GLY A 78 12.54 0.40 12.13
CA GLY A 78 13.86 -0.18 12.25
C GLY A 78 14.90 0.74 11.62
N THR A 79 16.13 0.24 11.51
CA THR A 79 17.22 0.93 10.83
C THR A 79 17.91 -0.04 9.88
N THR A 80 18.32 0.46 8.71
CA THR A 80 19.22 -0.28 7.84
C THR A 80 20.58 -0.43 8.52
N LYS A 81 21.44 -1.32 8.00
CA LYS A 81 22.82 -1.43 8.47
C LYS A 81 23.62 -0.13 8.36
N GLN A 82 23.24 0.73 7.42
CA GLN A 82 23.84 2.05 7.19
C GLN A 82 23.25 3.13 8.11
N GLY A 83 22.32 2.78 9.01
CA GLY A 83 21.69 3.71 9.95
C GLY A 83 20.52 4.49 9.39
N VAL A 84 20.04 4.18 8.18
CA VAL A 84 18.88 4.85 7.59
C VAL A 84 17.61 4.37 8.30
N PRO A 85 16.75 5.26 8.82
CA PRO A 85 15.47 4.87 9.41
C PRO A 85 14.58 4.17 8.39
N VAL A 86 13.93 3.09 8.82
CA VAL A 86 12.93 2.36 8.04
C VAL A 86 11.64 2.32 8.83
N LYS A 87 10.51 2.60 8.19
CA LYS A 87 9.19 2.49 8.79
C LYS A 87 8.24 1.71 7.89
N ASN A 88 7.48 0.81 8.50
CA ASN A 88 6.47 0.04 7.82
C ASN A 88 5.12 0.78 7.92
N LEU A 89 4.52 1.16 6.79
CA LEU A 89 3.26 1.89 6.80
C LEU A 89 2.06 0.93 6.96
N GLY A 90 0.98 1.43 7.56
CA GLY A 90 -0.26 0.66 7.74
C GLY A 90 -0.14 -0.52 8.70
N LEU A 91 0.49 -0.32 9.87
CA LEU A 91 0.48 -1.31 10.94
C LEU A 91 -0.90 -1.45 11.59
N LEU A 92 -1.12 -2.62 12.18
CA LEU A 92 -2.28 -2.88 13.05
C LEU A 92 -1.94 -2.53 14.51
N PRO A 93 -2.96 -2.23 15.34
CA PRO A 93 -2.79 -2.03 16.78
C PRO A 93 -2.12 -3.23 17.49
N ASP A 94 -1.34 -2.95 18.54
CA ASP A 94 -0.52 -3.96 19.23
C ASP A 94 -1.34 -5.13 19.81
N GLU A 95 -2.60 -4.89 20.20
CA GLU A 95 -3.46 -5.88 20.84
C GLU A 95 -3.74 -7.10 19.95
N VAL A 96 -3.80 -6.95 18.62
CA VAL A 96 -4.14 -8.08 17.74
C VAL A 96 -3.05 -9.14 17.67
N PHE A 97 -1.82 -8.80 18.05
CA PHE A 97 -0.70 -9.73 17.99
C PHE A 97 -0.70 -10.74 19.16
N HIS A 98 -1.57 -10.57 20.16
CA HIS A 98 -1.69 -11.47 21.32
C HIS A 98 -0.35 -11.77 22.01
N GLY A 99 0.52 -10.74 22.12
CA GLY A 99 1.84 -10.85 22.74
C GLY A 99 2.98 -11.28 21.80
N ASN A 100 2.67 -11.72 20.58
CA ASN A 100 3.64 -12.11 19.57
C ASN A 100 4.19 -10.91 18.78
N ASP A 101 5.24 -11.12 17.99
CA ASP A 101 5.86 -10.08 17.17
C ASP A 101 5.29 -10.02 15.75
N TYR A 102 4.61 -11.08 15.30
CA TYR A 102 4.07 -11.19 13.94
C TYR A 102 2.66 -11.78 13.95
N LEU A 103 1.86 -11.32 13.00
CA LEU A 103 0.52 -11.82 12.69
C LEU A 103 0.41 -12.03 11.19
N VAL A 104 -0.23 -13.13 10.79
CA VAL A 104 -0.53 -13.43 9.39
C VAL A 104 -2.04 -13.58 9.21
N PHE A 105 -2.54 -12.93 8.17
CA PHE A 105 -3.88 -13.15 7.63
C PHE A 105 -3.73 -13.83 6.26
N TYR A 106 -4.28 -15.03 6.09
CA TYR A 106 -4.11 -15.82 4.88
C TYR A 106 -5.39 -16.58 4.54
N CYS A 107 -5.44 -17.11 3.32
CA CYS A 107 -6.62 -17.84 2.83
C CYS A 107 -6.30 -19.31 2.58
N ASP A 108 -7.16 -20.20 3.05
CA ASP A 108 -7.17 -21.62 2.75
C ASP A 108 -8.62 -22.04 2.47
N HIS A 109 -9.13 -21.65 1.30
CA HIS A 109 -10.56 -21.51 0.97
C HIS A 109 -11.29 -20.40 1.74
N GLU A 110 -11.28 -20.44 3.06
CA GLU A 110 -11.71 -19.36 3.97
C GLU A 110 -10.52 -18.52 4.45
N HIS A 111 -10.75 -17.47 5.24
CA HIS A 111 -9.67 -16.67 5.83
C HIS A 111 -9.35 -17.07 7.26
N TYR A 112 -8.06 -17.11 7.56
CA TYR A 112 -7.51 -17.52 8.83
C TYR A 112 -6.48 -16.53 9.34
N LEU A 113 -6.35 -16.50 10.67
CA LEU A 113 -5.28 -15.80 11.37
C LEU A 113 -4.36 -16.77 12.08
N ALA A 114 -3.08 -16.43 12.09
CA ALA A 114 -2.07 -17.06 12.94
C ALA A 114 -1.09 -16.00 13.46
N THR A 115 -0.36 -16.34 14.52
CA THR A 115 0.67 -15.48 15.11
C THR A 115 2.00 -16.22 15.18
N SER A 116 3.08 -15.45 15.26
CA SER A 116 4.44 -15.97 15.37
C SER A 116 5.31 -15.03 16.21
N GLU A 117 6.11 -15.61 17.10
CA GLU A 117 7.09 -14.86 17.90
C GLU A 117 8.26 -14.35 17.05
N ASP A 118 8.61 -15.05 15.96
CA ASP A 118 9.80 -14.77 15.16
C ASP A 118 9.49 -14.51 13.68
N GLY A 119 8.25 -14.68 13.24
CA GLY A 119 7.80 -14.51 11.86
C GLY A 119 8.20 -15.66 10.93
N LEU A 120 8.82 -16.72 11.45
CA LEU A 120 9.31 -17.87 10.70
C LEU A 120 8.48 -19.12 11.01
N ASP A 121 8.27 -19.41 12.30
CA ASP A 121 7.45 -20.53 12.76
C ASP A 121 6.05 -20.02 13.16
N TRP A 122 5.01 -20.53 12.52
CA TRP A 122 3.65 -20.00 12.62
C TRP A 122 2.75 -20.95 13.41
N ASN A 123 2.13 -20.45 14.46
CA ASN A 123 1.14 -21.23 15.21
C ASN A 123 -0.18 -21.31 14.44
N GLU A 124 -0.34 -22.39 13.67
CA GLU A 124 -1.54 -22.68 12.88
C GLU A 124 -2.71 -23.26 13.71
N SER A 125 -2.82 -23.02 15.02
CA SER A 125 -4.09 -23.25 15.74
C SER A 125 -5.11 -22.19 15.31
N GLN A 126 -5.61 -22.31 14.08
CA GLN A 126 -6.28 -21.26 13.30
C GLN A 126 -7.64 -20.86 13.90
N SER A 127 -7.92 -19.55 13.94
CA SER A 127 -9.29 -19.03 13.98
C SER A 127 -9.73 -18.69 12.56
N MET A 128 -10.77 -19.36 12.06
CA MET A 128 -11.46 -18.91 10.85
C MET A 128 -12.15 -17.59 11.17
N VAL A 129 -11.85 -16.54 10.41
CA VAL A 129 -12.38 -15.19 10.65
C VAL A 129 -13.32 -14.71 9.56
N ILE A 130 -13.17 -15.18 8.32
CA ILE A 130 -14.12 -14.86 7.24
C ILE A 130 -14.45 -16.16 6.50
N PRO A 131 -15.73 -16.56 6.41
CA PRO A 131 -16.14 -17.81 5.76
C PRO A 131 -16.26 -17.69 4.22
N ASN A 132 -16.18 -16.47 3.68
CA ASN A 132 -16.34 -16.23 2.25
C ASN A 132 -15.09 -16.63 1.45
N ARG A 133 -15.32 -17.33 0.34
CA ARG A 133 -14.23 -17.81 -0.50
C ARG A 133 -13.46 -16.68 -1.18
N VAL A 134 -12.14 -16.77 -1.06
CA VAL A 134 -11.16 -15.88 -1.69
C VAL A 134 -10.00 -16.67 -2.31
N ASP A 135 -9.39 -16.13 -3.37
CA ASP A 135 -8.24 -16.74 -4.05
C ASP A 135 -7.21 -15.74 -4.59
N CYS A 136 -7.25 -14.47 -4.16
CA CYS A 136 -6.32 -13.43 -4.61
C CYS A 136 -5.82 -12.62 -3.42
N PHE A 137 -4.69 -11.93 -3.60
CA PHE A 137 -4.00 -11.16 -2.55
C PHE A 137 -4.88 -10.06 -1.95
N GLN A 138 -4.87 -9.91 -0.61
CA GLN A 138 -5.73 -8.98 0.14
C GLN A 138 -4.96 -8.46 1.34
N SER A 139 -5.29 -7.24 1.79
CA SER A 139 -4.71 -6.67 3.00
C SER A 139 -5.81 -6.23 3.96
N VAL A 140 -5.50 -6.36 5.25
CA VAL A 140 -6.30 -5.81 6.35
C VAL A 140 -5.69 -4.47 6.74
N VAL A 141 -6.54 -3.48 6.94
CA VAL A 141 -6.16 -2.15 7.44
C VAL A 141 -6.92 -1.84 8.71
N TYR A 142 -6.35 -1.01 9.57
CA TYR A 142 -7.03 -0.46 10.74
C TYR A 142 -7.46 0.99 10.49
N ASP A 143 -8.72 1.28 10.74
CA ASP A 143 -9.27 2.63 10.77
C ASP A 143 -9.30 3.14 12.21
N PRO A 144 -8.40 4.07 12.60
CA PRO A 144 -8.43 4.65 13.94
C PRO A 144 -9.60 5.62 14.15
N ASP A 145 -10.23 6.17 13.11
CA ASP A 145 -11.35 7.10 13.25
C ASP A 145 -12.65 6.34 13.56
N ALA A 146 -12.81 5.15 12.96
CA ALA A 146 -13.94 4.26 13.17
C ALA A 146 -13.69 3.16 14.22
N GLU A 147 -12.44 3.03 14.68
CA GLU A 147 -11.97 1.97 15.59
C GLU A 147 -12.33 0.57 15.09
N GLU A 148 -12.09 0.31 13.80
CA GLU A 148 -12.40 -0.97 13.18
C GLU A 148 -11.30 -1.44 12.22
N TYR A 149 -11.22 -2.75 12.05
CA TYR A 149 -10.43 -3.39 11.01
C TYR A 149 -11.29 -3.48 9.75
N ALA A 150 -10.70 -3.21 8.59
CA ALA A 150 -11.34 -3.37 7.31
C ALA A 150 -10.48 -4.21 6.37
N ILE A 151 -11.14 -5.00 5.52
CA ILE A 151 -10.52 -5.71 4.41
C ILE A 151 -11.18 -5.28 3.11
N TYR A 152 -10.34 -5.06 2.11
CA TYR A 152 -10.75 -4.75 0.74
C TYR A 152 -10.37 -5.91 -0.15
N TYR A 153 -11.36 -6.48 -0.84
CA TYR A 153 -11.15 -7.72 -1.53
C TYR A 153 -12.07 -7.99 -2.70
N ARG A 154 -11.59 -8.85 -3.61
CA ARG A 154 -12.46 -9.48 -4.61
C ARG A 154 -13.26 -10.60 -3.95
N ASN A 155 -14.48 -10.25 -3.58
CA ASN A 155 -15.44 -11.23 -3.15
C ASN A 155 -15.97 -12.02 -4.35
N LYS A 156 -16.18 -13.33 -4.18
CA LYS A 156 -16.70 -14.19 -5.25
C LYS A 156 -18.20 -14.48 -5.17
N LEU A 157 -18.88 -14.36 -4.02
CA LEU A 157 -20.28 -14.77 -3.81
C LEU A 157 -20.71 -15.97 -4.68
N ILE A 158 -19.98 -17.09 -4.57
CA ILE A 158 -20.24 -18.25 -5.44
C ILE A 158 -21.45 -19.00 -4.92
N ASN A 159 -22.43 -19.22 -5.78
CA ASN A 159 -23.50 -20.17 -5.56
C ASN A 159 -23.07 -21.55 -6.10
N GLU A 160 -22.62 -22.43 -5.21
CA GLU A 160 -22.10 -23.75 -5.58
C GLU A 160 -23.17 -24.70 -6.16
N ASP A 161 -24.46 -24.42 -5.96
CA ASP A 161 -25.55 -25.18 -6.58
C ASP A 161 -25.67 -24.91 -8.09
N ARG A 162 -25.01 -23.85 -8.59
CA ARG A 162 -25.03 -23.49 -10.01
C ARG A 162 -23.84 -24.13 -10.74
N PRO A 163 -24.03 -24.68 -11.96
CA PRO A 163 -22.96 -25.19 -12.82
C PRO A 163 -21.87 -24.15 -13.09
N LYS A 164 -20.61 -24.58 -13.26
CA LYS A 164 -19.45 -23.67 -13.41
C LYS A 164 -19.58 -22.66 -14.55
N ASP A 165 -20.26 -23.04 -15.61
CA ASP A 165 -20.53 -22.26 -16.83
C ASP A 165 -21.76 -21.34 -16.71
N ASN A 166 -22.50 -21.41 -15.60
CA ASN A 166 -23.65 -20.54 -15.37
C ASN A 166 -23.16 -19.10 -15.08
N PRO A 167 -23.52 -18.09 -15.89
CA PRO A 167 -23.07 -16.70 -15.69
C PRO A 167 -23.62 -16.08 -14.39
N ALA A 168 -24.69 -16.65 -13.83
CA ALA A 168 -25.24 -16.25 -12.54
C ALA A 168 -24.62 -17.02 -11.36
N ARG A 169 -23.62 -17.89 -11.57
CA ARG A 169 -22.94 -18.61 -10.48
C ARG A 169 -22.23 -17.68 -9.48
N GLY A 170 -22.01 -16.43 -9.85
CA GLY A 170 -21.17 -15.49 -9.09
C GLY A 170 -19.79 -15.42 -9.72
N ASN A 171 -18.75 -15.35 -8.88
CA ASN A 171 -17.36 -15.04 -9.23
C ASN A 171 -17.18 -13.61 -9.75
N THR A 172 -17.69 -12.67 -8.95
CA THR A 172 -17.65 -11.24 -9.24
C THR A 172 -16.22 -10.70 -9.27
N ARG A 173 -16.00 -9.70 -10.14
CA ARG A 173 -14.70 -9.05 -10.37
C ARG A 173 -14.73 -7.57 -9.97
N TYR A 174 -15.49 -7.26 -8.92
CA TYR A 174 -15.52 -5.95 -8.28
C TYR A 174 -14.90 -6.02 -6.89
N MET A 175 -14.49 -4.89 -6.32
CA MET A 175 -13.95 -4.83 -4.97
C MET A 175 -15.07 -4.63 -3.96
N SER A 176 -14.97 -5.35 -2.85
CA SER A 176 -15.88 -5.29 -1.73
C SER A 176 -15.13 -5.04 -0.43
N ARG A 177 -15.88 -4.59 0.57
CA ARG A 177 -15.42 -4.33 1.92
C ARG A 177 -16.13 -5.23 2.93
N LEU A 178 -15.37 -5.73 3.90
CA LEU A 178 -15.88 -6.16 5.20
C LEU A 178 -15.15 -5.37 6.29
N SER A 179 -15.81 -5.14 7.41
CA SER A 179 -15.15 -4.59 8.60
C SER A 179 -15.69 -5.20 9.89
N GLY A 180 -14.87 -5.14 10.93
CA GLY A 180 -15.21 -5.59 12.27
C GLY A 180 -14.34 -4.91 13.32
N LYS A 181 -14.85 -4.80 14.55
CA LYS A 181 -14.10 -4.19 15.67
C LYS A 181 -13.05 -5.11 16.28
N ASP A 182 -13.22 -6.42 16.09
CA ASP A 182 -12.30 -7.45 16.56
C ASP A 182 -11.87 -8.30 15.37
N LEU A 183 -10.56 -8.28 15.10
CA LEU A 183 -9.95 -8.99 13.99
C LEU A 183 -10.04 -10.53 14.17
N TRP A 184 -10.09 -11.01 15.41
CA TRP A 184 -10.11 -12.45 15.72
C TRP A 184 -11.51 -13.06 15.78
N SER A 185 -12.55 -12.23 15.72
CA SER A 185 -13.94 -12.67 15.67
C SER A 185 -14.36 -13.10 14.26
N LEU A 186 -15.42 -13.91 14.18
CA LEU A 186 -16.02 -14.28 12.90
C LEU A 186 -16.74 -13.07 12.26
N TRP A 187 -16.42 -12.80 11.00
CA TRP A 187 -17.02 -11.80 10.14
C TRP A 187 -17.89 -12.51 9.09
N ASP A 188 -19.15 -12.79 9.44
CA ASP A 188 -20.13 -13.51 8.61
C ASP A 188 -21.13 -12.59 7.87
N GLN A 189 -20.90 -11.29 7.93
CA GLN A 189 -21.72 -10.28 7.29
C GLN A 189 -21.60 -10.32 5.76
N LEU A 190 -22.66 -9.85 5.08
CA LEU A 190 -22.60 -9.67 3.64
C LEU A 190 -21.65 -8.51 3.30
N PRO A 191 -20.69 -8.72 2.40
CA PRO A 191 -19.74 -7.71 2.00
C PRO A 191 -20.41 -6.62 1.15
N ILE A 192 -19.93 -5.41 1.32
CA ILE A 192 -20.44 -4.21 0.65
C ILE A 192 -19.60 -3.96 -0.60
N PRO A 193 -20.16 -3.92 -1.82
CA PRO A 193 -19.43 -3.48 -3.00
C PRO A 193 -18.99 -2.02 -2.82
N VAL A 194 -17.70 -1.74 -3.05
CA VAL A 194 -17.11 -0.39 -2.89
C VAL A 194 -16.46 0.13 -4.17
N MET A 195 -16.15 -0.76 -5.12
CA MET A 195 -15.65 -0.36 -6.43
C MET A 195 -16.10 -1.37 -7.48
N ILE A 196 -16.90 -0.91 -8.44
CA ILE A 196 -17.47 -1.72 -9.51
C ILE A 196 -16.79 -1.30 -10.82
N PRO A 197 -16.24 -2.25 -11.60
CA PRO A 197 -15.65 -1.96 -12.91
C PRO A 197 -16.67 -1.29 -13.83
N ASP A 198 -16.22 -0.32 -14.62
CA ASP A 198 -17.03 0.30 -15.66
C ASP A 198 -16.81 -0.36 -17.04
N GLY A 199 -17.29 0.29 -18.09
CA GLY A 199 -17.21 -0.22 -19.45
C GLY A 199 -15.80 -0.18 -20.05
N GLU A 200 -14.88 0.61 -19.51
CA GLU A 200 -13.50 0.72 -19.96
C GLU A 200 -12.59 -0.34 -19.31
N ASP A 201 -13.02 -0.94 -18.20
CA ASP A 201 -12.27 -1.96 -17.43
C ASP A 201 -12.45 -3.41 -17.94
N ASP A 202 -13.10 -3.60 -19.09
CA ASP A 202 -13.63 -4.90 -19.55
C ASP A 202 -14.42 -5.67 -18.45
N GLY A 203 -14.94 -4.93 -17.48
CA GLY A 203 -15.74 -5.42 -16.36
C GLY A 203 -14.98 -6.13 -15.24
N ARG A 204 -13.63 -6.03 -15.11
CA ARG A 204 -12.90 -6.88 -14.14
C ARG A 204 -11.70 -6.24 -13.41
N PHE A 205 -11.80 -6.21 -12.08
CA PHE A 205 -10.65 -6.11 -11.17
C PHE A 205 -10.19 -7.47 -10.67
N TYR A 206 -8.89 -7.58 -10.39
CA TYR A 206 -8.28 -8.80 -9.84
C TYR A 206 -8.24 -8.79 -8.31
N ASN A 207 -7.62 -7.78 -7.72
CA ASN A 207 -7.50 -7.52 -6.28
C ASN A 207 -7.26 -6.03 -6.03
N MET A 208 -7.20 -5.62 -4.76
CA MET A 208 -6.88 -4.25 -4.37
C MET A 208 -6.27 -4.23 -2.97
N PRO A 209 -4.95 -4.40 -2.83
CA PRO A 209 -4.29 -4.15 -1.56
C PRO A 209 -4.43 -2.68 -1.18
N VAL A 210 -4.73 -2.44 0.09
CA VAL A 210 -5.00 -1.11 0.65
C VAL A 210 -4.09 -0.88 1.85
N PHE A 211 -3.63 0.36 1.99
CA PHE A 211 -3.04 0.88 3.21
C PHE A 211 -3.61 2.28 3.51
N ARG A 212 -3.51 2.72 4.77
CA ARG A 212 -3.99 4.03 5.21
C ARG A 212 -2.80 4.92 5.57
N TYR A 213 -2.79 6.14 5.06
CA TYR A 213 -1.77 7.14 5.33
C TYR A 213 -2.37 8.55 5.32
N GLY A 214 -2.02 9.38 6.30
CA GLY A 214 -2.47 10.79 6.36
C GLY A 214 -4.00 10.97 6.35
N GLY A 215 -4.77 10.03 6.91
CA GLY A 215 -6.24 10.07 6.90
C GLY A 215 -6.87 9.74 5.55
N VAL A 216 -6.12 9.08 4.65
CA VAL A 216 -6.59 8.65 3.33
C VAL A 216 -6.28 7.17 3.16
N TYR A 217 -7.23 6.43 2.61
CA TYR A 217 -7.03 5.09 2.10
C TYR A 217 -6.43 5.17 0.71
N LEU A 218 -5.31 4.49 0.50
CA LEU A 218 -4.68 4.32 -0.79
C LEU A 218 -4.75 2.84 -1.17
N GLY A 219 -5.25 2.58 -2.37
CA GLY A 219 -5.44 1.24 -2.90
C GLY A 219 -4.68 1.05 -4.20
N PHE A 220 -4.13 -0.14 -4.38
CA PHE A 220 -3.46 -0.57 -5.60
C PHE A 220 -4.38 -1.54 -6.34
N VAL A 221 -5.33 -1.01 -7.11
CA VAL A 221 -6.29 -1.87 -7.80
C VAL A 221 -5.62 -2.53 -9.00
N SER A 222 -5.63 -3.87 -9.01
CA SER A 222 -5.12 -4.65 -10.12
C SER A 222 -6.21 -4.80 -11.17
N GLN A 223 -5.95 -4.28 -12.35
CA GLN A 223 -6.87 -4.20 -13.47
C GLN A 223 -6.69 -5.42 -14.36
N PHE A 224 -7.76 -6.17 -14.63
CA PHE A 224 -7.67 -7.46 -15.29
C PHE A 224 -8.31 -7.41 -16.66
N ALA A 225 -7.48 -7.35 -17.70
CA ALA A 225 -7.96 -7.45 -19.07
C ALA A 225 -8.61 -8.82 -19.33
N VAL A 226 -9.61 -8.88 -20.19
CA VAL A 226 -10.23 -10.17 -20.58
C VAL A 226 -9.37 -10.90 -21.61
N GLU A 227 -8.79 -10.15 -22.53
CA GLU A 227 -7.89 -10.60 -23.58
C GLU A 227 -6.78 -9.54 -23.69
N PRO A 228 -5.50 -9.87 -23.46
CA PRO A 228 -4.93 -11.22 -23.36
C PRO A 228 -4.88 -11.79 -21.92
N GLN A 229 -5.69 -11.29 -20.98
CA GLN A 229 -5.59 -11.63 -19.55
C GLN A 229 -4.34 -11.08 -18.86
N SER A 230 -3.90 -9.90 -19.28
CA SER A 230 -2.88 -9.13 -18.60
C SER A 230 -3.40 -8.45 -17.32
N ILE A 231 -2.48 -8.09 -16.44
CA ILE A 231 -2.79 -7.30 -15.24
C ILE A 231 -1.76 -6.21 -15.02
N ASP A 232 -2.24 -4.98 -14.88
CA ASP A 232 -1.46 -3.85 -14.40
C ASP A 232 -2.12 -3.23 -13.16
N VAL A 233 -1.44 -2.26 -12.54
CA VAL A 233 -1.89 -1.67 -11.26
C VAL A 233 -2.16 -0.19 -11.41
N GLU A 234 -3.34 0.23 -10.95
CA GLU A 234 -3.72 1.63 -10.77
C GLU A 234 -3.69 2.05 -9.30
N LEU A 235 -3.41 3.33 -9.06
CA LEU A 235 -3.61 3.95 -7.76
C LEU A 235 -5.03 4.50 -7.65
N VAL A 236 -5.72 4.09 -6.59
CA VAL A 236 -7.07 4.56 -6.21
C VAL A 236 -7.04 5.09 -4.79
N TYR A 237 -7.99 5.95 -4.44
CA TYR A 237 -8.05 6.52 -3.10
C TYR A 237 -9.47 6.65 -2.57
N SER A 238 -9.59 6.66 -1.25
CA SER A 238 -10.84 6.95 -0.54
C SER A 238 -10.56 7.70 0.76
N ARG A 239 -11.49 8.54 1.21
CA ARG A 239 -11.38 9.25 2.50
C ARG A 239 -12.23 8.61 3.60
N ASP A 240 -13.23 7.83 3.24
CA ASP A 240 -14.12 7.15 4.18
C ASP A 240 -14.02 5.62 4.10
N GLY A 241 -13.28 5.10 3.11
CA GLY A 241 -13.13 3.68 2.87
C GLY A 241 -14.32 3.04 2.15
N PHE A 242 -15.33 3.80 1.75
CA PHE A 242 -16.52 3.32 1.03
C PHE A 242 -16.57 3.87 -0.39
N ASP A 243 -16.40 5.18 -0.54
CA ASP A 243 -16.43 5.87 -1.82
C ASP A 243 -15.00 5.97 -2.36
N TRP A 244 -14.71 5.14 -3.37
CA TRP A 244 -13.39 5.09 -3.99
C TRP A 244 -13.34 5.85 -5.30
N HIS A 245 -12.22 6.52 -5.51
CA HIS A 245 -11.95 7.35 -6.68
C HIS A 245 -10.66 6.89 -7.38
N ARG A 246 -10.69 6.88 -8.72
CA ARG A 246 -9.50 6.72 -9.56
C ARG A 246 -8.83 8.08 -9.74
N LEU A 247 -7.52 8.06 -10.02
CA LEU A 247 -6.81 9.27 -10.39
C LEU A 247 -7.23 9.75 -11.80
N PRO A 248 -7.18 11.07 -12.07
CA PRO A 248 -7.46 11.59 -13.41
C PRO A 248 -6.59 10.92 -14.48
N GLY A 249 -7.23 10.45 -15.55
CA GLY A 249 -6.56 9.76 -16.66
C GLY A 249 -6.12 8.33 -16.36
N GLU A 250 -6.49 7.77 -15.19
CA GLU A 250 -6.40 6.34 -14.88
C GLU A 250 -5.02 5.74 -15.16
N ARG A 251 -3.99 6.52 -14.81
CA ARG A 251 -2.60 6.14 -15.05
C ARG A 251 -2.24 4.91 -14.22
N ARG A 252 -1.56 3.96 -14.86
CA ARG A 252 -0.97 2.80 -14.18
C ARG A 252 0.20 3.26 -13.33
N ILE A 253 0.12 3.01 -12.03
CA ILE A 253 1.21 3.30 -11.09
C ILE A 253 2.29 2.21 -11.19
N ILE A 254 1.90 1.00 -11.59
CA ILE A 254 2.79 -0.07 -12.04
C ILE A 254 2.30 -0.54 -13.41
N PRO A 255 2.85 0.01 -14.52
CA PRO A 255 2.54 -0.47 -15.86
C PRO A 255 3.24 -1.81 -16.12
N LEU A 256 2.77 -2.53 -17.13
CA LEU A 256 3.50 -3.67 -17.68
C LEU A 256 4.83 -3.22 -18.29
N GLY A 257 5.82 -4.09 -18.21
CA GLY A 257 7.07 -3.94 -18.95
C GLY A 257 6.85 -3.96 -20.47
N PRO A 258 7.86 -3.55 -21.26
CA PRO A 258 7.81 -3.74 -22.71
C PRO A 258 7.77 -5.23 -23.07
N ASP A 259 7.22 -5.57 -24.23
CA ASP A 259 7.16 -6.94 -24.76
C ASP A 259 8.51 -7.68 -24.66
N GLY A 260 8.48 -8.88 -24.07
CA GLY A 260 9.64 -9.71 -23.74
C GLY A 260 10.33 -9.37 -22.41
N ALA A 261 9.85 -8.39 -21.65
CA ALA A 261 10.33 -8.13 -20.30
C ALA A 261 9.80 -9.17 -19.30
N TRP A 262 10.46 -9.28 -18.16
CA TRP A 262 10.10 -10.24 -17.10
C TRP A 262 8.77 -9.92 -16.40
N ASP A 263 8.20 -8.74 -16.66
CA ASP A 263 6.97 -8.20 -16.08
C ASP A 263 6.00 -7.66 -17.16
N ASP A 264 6.04 -8.24 -18.37
CA ASP A 264 5.24 -7.82 -19.53
C ASP A 264 3.82 -8.44 -19.58
N GLY A 265 3.57 -9.49 -18.81
CA GLY A 265 2.29 -10.19 -18.79
C GLY A 265 1.38 -9.77 -17.64
N MET A 266 1.94 -9.69 -16.43
CA MET A 266 1.14 -9.49 -15.21
C MET A 266 1.99 -8.86 -14.10
N VAL A 267 1.50 -7.79 -13.47
CA VAL A 267 2.12 -7.18 -12.30
C VAL A 267 1.15 -7.04 -11.12
N PHE A 268 1.66 -7.19 -9.90
CA PHE A 268 0.93 -7.00 -8.66
C PHE A 268 1.77 -6.23 -7.65
N SER A 269 1.19 -5.23 -7.00
CA SER A 269 1.87 -4.55 -5.89
C SER A 269 1.95 -5.44 -4.65
N ALA A 270 2.95 -5.18 -3.81
CA ALA A 270 2.86 -5.54 -2.40
C ALA A 270 1.69 -4.82 -1.71
N ASP A 271 1.37 -5.21 -0.49
CA ASP A 271 0.27 -4.65 0.29
C ASP A 271 0.55 -3.25 0.85
N ARG A 272 1.82 -2.86 0.92
CA ARG A 272 2.22 -1.62 1.60
C ARG A 272 3.53 -1.05 1.07
N ILE A 273 3.72 0.21 1.41
CA ILE A 273 4.95 0.97 1.16
C ILE A 273 5.84 0.90 2.40
N LEU A 274 7.15 0.73 2.17
CA LEU A 274 8.16 0.96 3.19
C LEU A 274 8.71 2.38 3.04
N GLU A 275 8.75 3.12 4.14
CA GLU A 275 9.47 4.38 4.21
C GLU A 275 10.92 4.10 4.60
N VAL A 276 11.87 4.55 3.78
CA VAL A 276 13.32 4.32 3.95
C VAL A 276 14.01 5.67 3.82
N GLY A 277 14.27 6.32 4.96
CA GLY A 277 14.68 7.73 4.98
C GLY A 277 13.66 8.61 4.25
N ASP A 278 14.13 9.34 3.24
CA ASP A 278 13.30 10.24 2.42
C ASP A 278 12.71 9.56 1.18
N GLU A 279 12.83 8.24 1.06
CA GLU A 279 12.23 7.46 -0.01
C GLU A 279 11.06 6.62 0.48
N TRP A 280 10.10 6.40 -0.41
CA TRP A 280 9.10 5.35 -0.33
C TRP A 280 9.46 4.23 -1.31
N TRP A 281 9.46 3.01 -0.80
CA TRP A 281 9.80 1.79 -1.50
C TRP A 281 8.55 0.92 -1.64
N LEU A 282 8.16 0.63 -2.87
CA LEU A 282 7.05 -0.25 -3.21
C LEU A 282 7.59 -1.47 -3.96
N TYR A 283 7.55 -2.63 -3.32
CA TYR A 283 7.84 -3.89 -3.99
C TYR A 283 6.64 -4.31 -4.83
N TYR A 284 6.90 -5.01 -5.92
CA TYR A 284 5.88 -5.62 -6.76
C TYR A 284 6.37 -6.96 -7.30
N THR A 285 5.43 -7.82 -7.68
CA THR A 285 5.73 -9.05 -8.41
C THR A 285 5.37 -8.84 -9.86
N GLY A 286 6.23 -9.28 -10.77
CA GLY A 286 5.99 -9.29 -12.21
C GLY A 286 6.11 -10.69 -12.78
N HIS A 287 5.39 -10.94 -13.87
CA HIS A 287 5.43 -12.20 -14.62
C HIS A 287 5.55 -11.93 -16.12
N ASP A 288 6.29 -12.81 -16.81
CA ASP A 288 6.56 -12.80 -18.26
C ASP A 288 5.45 -13.48 -19.09
N GLY A 289 4.28 -13.67 -18.49
CA GLY A 289 3.16 -14.37 -19.08
C GLY A 289 1.83 -13.96 -18.48
N PHE A 290 0.77 -14.10 -19.29
CA PHE A 290 -0.59 -13.73 -18.89
C PHE A 290 -1.18 -14.67 -17.83
N HIS A 291 -2.31 -14.28 -17.26
CA HIS A 291 -2.94 -14.99 -16.13
C HIS A 291 -3.21 -16.48 -16.40
N ASP A 292 -3.57 -16.85 -17.63
CA ASP A 292 -3.90 -18.22 -18.04
C ASP A 292 -2.76 -18.94 -18.77
N SER A 293 -1.59 -18.33 -18.87
CA SER A 293 -0.42 -18.95 -19.48
C SER A 293 0.03 -20.19 -18.70
N ASP A 294 0.32 -21.28 -19.43
CA ASP A 294 0.69 -22.58 -18.87
C ASP A 294 2.03 -22.56 -18.12
N ASN A 295 2.98 -21.76 -18.63
CA ASN A 295 4.28 -21.51 -18.03
C ASN A 295 4.49 -20.00 -17.99
N ARG A 296 4.89 -19.50 -16.83
CA ARG A 296 5.35 -18.14 -16.63
C ARG A 296 6.37 -18.15 -15.50
N GLU A 297 7.39 -17.33 -15.62
CA GLU A 297 8.30 -17.03 -14.54
C GLU A 297 7.77 -15.83 -13.76
N GLY A 298 8.16 -15.73 -12.49
CA GLY A 298 7.81 -14.62 -11.63
C GLY A 298 9.07 -14.06 -11.00
N ALA A 299 9.17 -12.74 -10.95
CA ALA A 299 10.27 -12.07 -10.27
C ALA A 299 9.77 -10.91 -9.39
N LEU A 300 10.66 -10.44 -8.52
CA LEU A 300 10.41 -9.32 -7.62
C LEU A 300 11.01 -8.04 -8.23
N GLY A 301 10.18 -7.01 -8.34
CA GLY A 301 10.61 -5.66 -8.65
C GLY A 301 10.49 -4.73 -7.45
N LEU A 302 11.18 -3.60 -7.54
CA LEU A 302 11.17 -2.53 -6.53
C LEU A 302 11.09 -1.18 -7.22
N ILE A 303 10.08 -0.40 -6.84
CA ILE A 303 9.90 0.99 -7.24
C ILE A 303 10.32 1.86 -6.05
N LYS A 304 11.22 2.82 -6.30
CA LYS A 304 11.64 3.83 -5.32
C LYS A 304 11.24 5.21 -5.81
N PHE A 305 10.67 6.02 -4.94
CA PHE A 305 10.33 7.40 -5.22
C PHE A 305 10.38 8.21 -3.94
N GLY A 306 10.46 9.54 -4.05
CA GLY A 306 10.49 10.41 -2.86
C GLY A 306 9.27 10.20 -1.98
N LYS A 307 9.47 10.23 -0.66
CA LYS A 307 8.42 10.09 0.35
C LYS A 307 7.23 11.00 0.01
N GLU A 308 6.01 10.45 0.05
CA GLU A 308 4.75 11.13 -0.27
C GLU A 308 4.62 11.67 -1.71
N ARG A 309 5.48 11.28 -2.65
CA ARG A 309 5.45 11.76 -4.04
C ARG A 309 4.69 10.87 -5.02
N LEU A 310 3.54 10.34 -4.59
CA LEU A 310 2.66 9.54 -5.46
C LEU A 310 1.94 10.41 -6.51
N VAL A 311 1.53 11.62 -6.11
CA VAL A 311 0.79 12.57 -6.95
C VAL A 311 1.24 13.98 -6.58
N SER A 312 1.36 14.87 -7.58
CA SER A 312 1.58 16.30 -7.36
C SER A 312 0.47 17.15 -7.98
N ILE A 313 0.32 18.36 -7.44
CA ILE A 313 -0.31 19.47 -8.14
C ILE A 313 0.81 20.25 -8.84
N GLN A 314 0.72 20.39 -10.15
CA GLN A 314 1.76 20.98 -10.98
C GLN A 314 1.38 22.39 -11.42
N ALA A 315 2.33 23.32 -11.38
CA ALA A 315 2.15 24.61 -12.04
C ALA A 315 2.08 24.40 -13.56
N ASP A 316 1.40 25.32 -14.24
CA ASP A 316 1.56 25.43 -15.69
C ASP A 316 3.03 25.77 -16.02
N LYS A 317 3.64 25.00 -16.94
CA LYS A 317 5.06 25.15 -17.34
C LYS A 317 5.26 26.28 -18.36
N THR A 318 4.52 27.37 -18.18
CA THR A 318 4.55 28.56 -19.05
C THR A 318 5.19 29.77 -18.36
N GLY A 319 5.72 29.60 -17.15
CA GLY A 319 6.22 30.70 -16.32
C GLY A 319 5.11 31.57 -15.72
N LYS A 320 3.85 31.13 -15.76
CA LYS A 320 2.74 31.82 -15.11
C LYS A 320 2.54 31.33 -13.70
N GLU A 321 2.09 32.24 -12.83
CA GLU A 321 1.70 31.88 -11.47
C GLU A 321 0.48 30.97 -11.48
N SER A 322 0.60 29.86 -10.75
CA SER A 322 -0.48 28.94 -10.44
C SER A 322 -0.78 29.00 -8.93
N PHE A 323 -2.04 28.76 -8.56
CA PHE A 323 -2.50 28.90 -7.19
C PHE A 323 -3.29 27.69 -6.73
N VAL A 324 -3.04 27.26 -5.49
CA VAL A 324 -3.83 26.24 -4.79
C VAL A 324 -4.15 26.77 -3.40
N ILE A 325 -5.39 26.56 -2.97
CA ILE A 325 -5.85 26.93 -1.64
C ILE A 325 -6.42 25.71 -0.92
N THR A 326 -6.04 25.53 0.33
CA THR A 326 -6.62 24.47 1.17
C THR A 326 -8.04 24.83 1.61
N ARG A 327 -8.79 23.82 2.07
CA ARG A 327 -9.93 24.06 2.98
C ARG A 327 -9.41 24.72 4.28
N PRO A 328 -10.25 25.38 5.09
CA PRO A 328 -9.82 25.85 6.40
C PRO A 328 -9.33 24.67 7.26
N ILE A 329 -8.16 24.83 7.87
CA ILE A 329 -7.51 23.83 8.73
C ILE A 329 -7.33 24.49 10.11
N LEU A 330 -7.69 23.79 11.18
CA LEU A 330 -7.31 24.22 12.52
C LEU A 330 -5.80 23.99 12.67
N TRP A 331 -5.01 25.05 12.77
CA TRP A 331 -3.56 24.89 12.82
C TRP A 331 -3.13 24.28 14.16
N PRO A 332 -2.44 23.13 14.17
CA PRO A 332 -2.06 22.46 15.42
C PRO A 332 -0.89 23.13 16.15
N GLY A 333 -0.20 24.07 15.49
CA GLY A 333 1.08 24.64 15.92
C GLY A 333 2.25 23.99 15.17
N GLY A 334 3.46 24.46 15.45
CA GLY A 334 4.67 24.08 14.73
C GLY A 334 4.86 24.79 13.38
N ASP A 335 5.95 24.44 12.71
CA ASP A 335 6.34 24.96 11.41
C ASP A 335 5.49 24.37 10.29
N LEU A 336 5.27 25.15 9.23
CA LEU A 336 4.75 24.60 7.96
C LEU A 336 5.91 24.03 7.15
N VAL A 337 5.79 22.76 6.77
CA VAL A 337 6.74 22.08 5.88
C VAL A 337 6.03 21.64 4.60
N ALA A 338 6.65 21.88 3.46
CA ALA A 338 6.15 21.50 2.14
C ALA A 338 7.08 20.46 1.48
N ASN A 339 6.48 19.48 0.82
CA ASN A 339 7.17 18.58 -0.10
C ASN A 339 6.94 19.12 -1.52
N CYS A 340 7.98 19.69 -2.13
CA CYS A 340 7.87 20.29 -3.45
C CYS A 340 9.17 20.20 -4.25
N ASP A 341 9.01 20.08 -5.57
CA ASP A 341 10.06 20.35 -6.54
C ASP A 341 9.83 21.76 -7.11
N ALA A 342 10.73 22.68 -6.78
CA ALA A 342 10.75 24.04 -7.27
C ALA A 342 12.09 24.38 -7.95
N GLU A 343 12.81 23.40 -8.53
CA GLU A 343 14.05 23.64 -9.26
C GLU A 343 13.84 24.55 -10.48
N GLY A 344 12.70 24.39 -11.17
CA GLY A 344 12.35 25.16 -12.36
C GLY A 344 11.88 26.60 -12.09
N GLY A 345 11.55 26.93 -10.84
CA GLY A 345 10.95 28.22 -10.51
C GLY A 345 10.92 28.52 -9.02
N SER A 346 9.72 28.65 -8.45
CA SER A 346 9.57 28.94 -7.03
C SER A 346 8.19 28.60 -6.48
N LEU A 347 8.13 28.40 -5.17
CA LEU A 347 6.89 28.28 -4.41
C LEU A 347 6.88 29.25 -3.24
N THR A 348 5.78 29.96 -3.03
CA THR A 348 5.53 30.83 -1.86
C THR A 348 4.18 30.47 -1.25
N VAL A 349 4.01 30.75 0.04
CA VAL A 349 2.77 30.44 0.75
C VAL A 349 2.30 31.69 1.50
N ALA A 350 1.03 32.06 1.31
CA ALA A 350 0.34 32.99 2.18
C ALA A 350 -0.56 32.23 3.16
N ILE A 351 -0.69 32.74 4.37
CA ILE A 351 -1.59 32.18 5.38
C ILE A 351 -2.74 33.15 5.60
N THR A 352 -3.94 32.71 5.25
CA THR A 352 -5.15 33.52 5.33
C THR A 352 -6.13 32.95 6.33
N ASP A 353 -7.04 33.79 6.83
CA ASP A 353 -8.17 33.34 7.62
C ASP A 353 -9.22 32.62 6.73
N PRO A 354 -10.32 32.09 7.30
CA PRO A 354 -11.34 31.41 6.50
C PRO A 354 -12.00 32.26 5.40
N TRP A 355 -11.96 33.59 5.52
CA TRP A 355 -12.50 34.58 4.58
C TRP A 355 -11.46 35.09 3.57
N ARG A 356 -10.24 34.57 3.61
CA ARG A 356 -9.10 34.91 2.76
C ARG A 356 -8.46 36.27 3.06
N GLU A 357 -8.64 36.79 4.26
CA GLU A 357 -7.83 37.92 4.74
C GLU A 357 -6.49 37.37 5.27
N PRO A 358 -5.34 37.84 4.76
CA PRO A 358 -4.03 37.42 5.25
C PRO A 358 -3.85 37.75 6.73
N TYR A 359 -3.26 36.83 7.47
CA TYR A 359 -2.71 37.18 8.78
C TYR A 359 -1.50 38.10 8.59
N GLU A 360 -1.39 39.15 9.41
CA GLU A 360 -0.30 40.12 9.34
C GLU A 360 1.08 39.42 9.37
N GLY A 361 1.91 39.67 8.36
CA GLY A 361 3.23 39.06 8.20
C GLY A 361 3.25 37.73 7.43
N PHE A 362 2.08 37.15 7.14
CA PHE A 362 1.92 35.91 6.38
C PHE A 362 1.46 36.12 4.93
N GLU A 363 1.64 37.32 4.39
CA GLU A 363 1.39 37.62 2.98
C GLU A 363 2.43 36.92 2.08
N PHE A 364 2.09 36.71 0.80
CA PHE A 364 3.00 36.06 -0.14
C PHE A 364 4.34 36.79 -0.29
N GLU A 365 4.32 38.12 -0.21
CA GLU A 365 5.50 39.00 -0.34
C GLU A 365 6.43 38.91 0.88
N ASN A 366 5.92 38.39 1.98
CA ASN A 366 6.66 38.14 3.21
C ASN A 366 7.17 36.70 3.30
N CYS A 367 6.61 35.77 2.52
CA CYS A 367 7.13 34.41 2.38
C CYS A 367 8.49 34.43 1.66
N VAL A 368 9.48 33.75 2.22
CA VAL A 368 10.73 33.45 1.53
C VAL A 368 10.44 32.39 0.46
N PRO A 369 10.76 32.63 -0.83
CA PRO A 369 10.48 31.66 -1.87
C PRO A 369 11.26 30.36 -1.69
N LEU A 370 10.54 29.24 -1.70
CA LEU A 370 11.12 27.91 -1.79
C LEU A 370 11.69 27.68 -3.20
N LYS A 371 12.84 27.02 -3.25
CA LYS A 371 13.59 26.67 -4.47
C LYS A 371 14.25 25.31 -4.29
N GLY A 372 14.49 24.61 -5.38
CA GLY A 372 15.11 23.28 -5.34
C GLY A 372 14.10 22.15 -5.13
N ASP A 373 14.60 20.92 -5.11
CA ASP A 373 13.80 19.72 -4.91
C ASP A 373 14.04 19.11 -3.52
N GLU A 374 13.06 19.20 -2.61
CA GLU A 374 13.17 18.63 -1.26
C GLU A 374 11.85 18.00 -0.82
N VAL A 375 11.96 16.91 -0.06
CA VAL A 375 10.78 16.28 0.54
C VAL A 375 10.25 17.05 1.74
N ARG A 376 11.06 17.95 2.34
CA ARG A 376 10.75 18.69 3.56
C ARG A 376 11.30 20.13 3.55
N HIS A 377 10.77 20.99 2.68
CA HIS A 377 11.03 22.42 2.71
C HIS A 377 10.34 23.11 3.90
N ARG A 378 11.08 23.68 4.84
CA ARG A 378 10.51 24.61 5.84
C ARG A 378 10.05 25.89 5.16
N VAL A 379 8.77 26.22 5.31
CA VAL A 379 8.22 27.48 4.84
C VAL A 379 8.50 28.57 5.87
N MET A 380 9.11 29.66 5.43
CA MET A 380 9.55 30.75 6.29
C MET A 380 8.99 32.09 5.79
N TRP A 381 8.65 32.96 6.74
CA TRP A 381 8.31 34.36 6.48
C TRP A 381 9.35 35.27 7.13
N LYS A 382 9.48 36.49 6.64
CA LYS A 382 10.51 37.45 7.12
C LYS A 382 10.41 37.74 8.61
N ASP A 383 9.20 38.04 9.08
CA ASP A 383 8.94 38.56 10.43
C ASP A 383 7.77 37.83 11.14
N ALA A 384 7.40 36.62 10.67
CA ALA A 384 6.27 35.85 11.19
C ALA A 384 6.63 34.39 11.45
N ASP A 385 6.02 33.83 12.51
CA ASP A 385 6.22 32.45 12.97
C ASP A 385 4.88 31.71 12.97
N MET A 386 4.82 30.60 12.24
CA MET A 386 3.62 29.78 12.06
C MET A 386 3.01 29.31 13.38
N ASP A 387 3.81 29.14 14.45
CA ASP A 387 3.28 28.73 15.77
C ASP A 387 2.37 29.82 16.40
N SER A 388 2.52 31.08 16.00
CA SER A 388 1.62 32.18 16.40
C SER A 388 0.17 32.02 15.90
N LEU A 389 -0.06 31.10 14.97
CA LEU A 389 -1.37 30.76 14.43
C LEU A 389 -1.95 29.49 15.06
N LYS A 390 -1.28 28.88 16.06
CA LYS A 390 -1.80 27.72 16.78
C LYS A 390 -3.21 27.93 17.33
N GLY A 391 -4.09 26.98 17.04
CA GLY A 391 -5.50 27.02 17.46
C GLY A 391 -6.38 27.98 16.64
N LYS A 392 -5.84 28.64 15.61
CA LYS A 392 -6.63 29.42 14.64
C LYS A 392 -6.98 28.55 13.44
N TYR A 393 -8.11 28.85 12.83
CA TYR A 393 -8.43 28.32 11.50
C TYR A 393 -7.67 29.11 10.44
N VAL A 394 -6.84 28.41 9.67
CA VAL A 394 -6.03 28.99 8.60
C VAL A 394 -6.38 28.34 7.26
N ARG A 395 -6.13 29.05 6.18
CA ARG A 395 -5.99 28.49 4.83
C ARG A 395 -4.56 28.69 4.38
N LEU A 396 -3.99 27.65 3.78
CA LEU A 396 -2.70 27.74 3.12
C LEU A 396 -2.96 28.06 1.65
N GLU A 397 -2.55 29.24 1.21
CA GLU A 397 -2.61 29.64 -0.19
C GLU A 397 -1.21 29.47 -0.77
N PHE A 398 -1.03 28.48 -1.62
CA PHE A 398 0.22 28.22 -2.34
C PHE A 398 0.21 29.00 -3.66
N ARG A 399 1.27 29.74 -3.93
CA ARG A 399 1.56 30.40 -5.21
C ARG A 399 2.86 29.82 -5.75
N PHE A 400 2.78 29.15 -6.89
CA PHE A 400 3.91 28.44 -7.47
C PHE A 400 4.02 28.67 -8.97
N GLN A 401 5.25 28.71 -9.46
CA GLN A 401 5.61 28.91 -10.86
C GLN A 401 6.65 27.85 -11.21
N ASP A 402 6.41 27.11 -12.30
CA ASP A 402 7.29 26.04 -12.80
C ASP A 402 7.76 25.09 -11.67
N ALA A 403 6.82 24.70 -10.79
CA ALA A 403 7.05 23.91 -9.60
C ALA A 403 5.89 22.93 -9.33
N ASP A 404 6.18 21.86 -8.60
CA ASP A 404 5.27 20.78 -8.24
C ASP A 404 5.11 20.71 -6.71
N LEU A 405 3.87 20.70 -6.23
CA LEU A 405 3.54 20.51 -4.80
C LEU A 405 3.00 19.10 -4.59
N TYR A 406 3.67 18.30 -3.77
CA TYR A 406 3.29 16.91 -3.45
C TYR A 406 2.49 16.80 -2.16
N ALA A 407 2.99 17.39 -1.09
CA ALA A 407 2.40 17.31 0.24
C ALA A 407 2.77 18.53 1.10
N PHE A 408 2.06 18.70 2.22
CA PHE A 408 2.42 19.65 3.26
C PHE A 408 2.00 19.09 4.63
N LEU A 409 2.70 19.50 5.68
CA LEU A 409 2.38 19.12 7.05
C LEU A 409 2.76 20.22 8.04
N ALA A 410 2.14 20.19 9.22
CA ALA A 410 2.64 20.89 10.39
C ALA A 410 3.71 20.01 11.06
N SER A 411 4.91 20.55 11.27
CA SER A 411 6.03 19.85 11.91
C SER A 411 6.42 20.52 13.21
N THR A 412 6.67 19.73 14.24
CA THR A 412 7.34 20.17 15.48
C THR A 412 8.82 19.82 15.51
N GLU A 413 9.30 19.09 14.50
CA GLU A 413 10.69 18.70 14.33
C GLU A 413 11.36 19.72 13.39
N GLU A 414 12.57 20.18 13.74
CA GLU A 414 13.40 20.91 12.79
C GLU A 414 13.68 19.98 11.60
N PRO A 415 13.34 20.36 10.36
CA PRO A 415 13.75 19.58 9.21
C PRO A 415 15.27 19.45 9.25
N ALA A 416 15.76 18.22 9.24
CA ALA A 416 17.18 17.93 9.20
C ALA A 416 17.71 18.38 7.83
N TYR A 417 18.18 19.63 7.76
CA TYR A 417 19.01 20.09 6.66
C TYR A 417 20.42 19.54 6.92
N GLU A 418 20.83 18.49 6.21
CA GLU A 418 22.25 18.12 6.11
C GLU A 418 22.99 19.00 5.10
#